data_AF-A0A9P1CX67-F1
#
_entry.id   AF-A0A9P1CX67-F1
#
_cell.length_a   1.000
_cell.length_b   1.000
_cell.length_c   1.000
_cell.angle_alpha   90.00
_cell.angle_beta   90.00
_cell.angle_gamma   90.00
#
_symmetry.space_group_name_H-M   'P 1'
#
loop_
_entity.id
_entity.type
_entity.pdbx_description
1 polymer ?
#
loop_
_entity_poly.entity_id
_entity_poly.type
_entity_poly.pdbx_seq_one_letter_code
_entity_poly.pdbx_strand_id
1 'polypeptide(L)'
;MAVVDDDRSLSTTDLARSWESIPELRRRAHKLQLVTFTQENCINRDTVVQNELVVTHTLNHLGTRVGVATLEVHVESFYALMNIPIPRNCITIQAWALRRMISVYNAVTRRPHVPREKGLRRILISQGFDIPLESPPRSGPSSSSLENGGAEGHEPEDMETLEEEEGESESFTDDESVRLELEDDDDESVHLELEDARSGSNFDQ
;
A
#
# COMPACT_ATOMS: atom_id res chain seq x y z
N MET A 1 7.54 6.42 45.18
CA MET A 1 7.28 6.68 43.76
C MET A 1 8.19 5.79 42.96
N ALA A 2 7.69 4.63 42.52
CA ALA A 2 8.42 3.82 41.55
C ALA A 2 8.21 4.50 40.20
N VAL A 3 9.28 5.09 39.68
CA VAL A 3 9.35 5.43 38.26
C VAL A 3 9.45 4.09 37.57
N VAL A 4 8.32 3.60 37.08
CA VAL A 4 8.31 2.45 36.17
C VAL A 4 8.80 3.04 34.86
N ASP A 5 10.12 3.06 34.69
CA ASP A 5 10.71 3.19 33.37
C ASP A 5 10.18 1.99 32.58
N ASP A 6 9.11 2.23 31.83
CA ASP A 6 8.58 1.34 30.80
C ASP A 6 9.65 1.32 29.70
N ASP A 7 10.74 0.63 30.00
CA ASP A 7 11.85 0.32 29.10
C ASP A 7 11.35 -0.76 28.12
N ARG A 8 10.24 -0.46 27.45
CA ARG A 8 9.97 -0.93 26.10
C ARG A 8 11.10 -0.36 25.27
N SER A 9 12.26 -1.00 25.34
CA SER A 9 13.25 -0.96 24.29
C SER A 9 12.51 -1.41 23.04
N LEU A 10 11.90 -0.47 22.32
CA LEU A 10 11.22 -0.72 21.06
C LEU A 10 12.30 -1.32 20.18
N SER A 11 12.23 -2.64 20.00
CA SER A 11 13.24 -3.41 19.30
C SER A 11 13.30 -2.87 17.88
N THR A 12 14.26 -1.98 17.64
CA THR A 12 14.44 -1.31 16.36
C THR A 12 14.77 -2.35 15.28
N THR A 13 13.74 -2.73 14.51
CA THR A 13 13.88 -3.79 13.51
C THR A 13 14.75 -3.37 12.33
N ASP A 14 15.41 -4.32 11.67
CA ASP A 14 16.24 -4.04 10.50
C ASP A 14 15.46 -3.39 9.35
N LEU A 15 14.21 -3.81 9.14
CA LEU A 15 13.33 -3.18 8.16
C LEU A 15 13.05 -1.71 8.51
N ALA A 16 12.78 -1.42 9.78
CA ALA A 16 12.53 -0.05 10.25
C ALA A 16 13.77 0.84 10.06
N ARG A 17 14.97 0.33 10.35
CA ARG A 17 16.25 1.01 10.07
C ARG A 17 16.44 1.22 8.57
N SER A 18 16.10 0.22 7.77
CA SER A 18 16.19 0.32 6.33
C SER A 18 15.25 1.38 5.76
N TRP A 19 14.01 1.48 6.26
CA TRP A 19 13.10 2.56 5.86
C TRP A 19 13.58 3.93 6.34
N GLU A 20 14.15 4.03 7.55
CA GLU A 20 14.69 5.28 8.10
C GLU A 20 15.84 5.82 7.25
N SER A 21 16.67 4.95 6.69
CA SER A 21 17.75 5.38 5.78
C SER A 21 17.27 6.07 4.49
N ILE A 22 15.96 6.02 4.17
CA ILE A 22 15.38 6.55 2.94
C ILE A 22 14.72 7.91 3.20
N PRO A 23 15.27 9.04 2.68
CA PRO A 23 14.74 10.37 2.95
C PRO A 23 13.28 10.56 2.54
N GLU A 24 12.85 9.92 1.46
CA GLU A 24 11.48 9.98 0.98
C GLU A 24 10.49 9.32 1.97
N LEU A 25 10.85 8.17 2.54
CA LEU A 25 10.00 7.49 3.53
C LEU A 25 9.95 8.26 4.85
N ARG A 26 11.06 8.89 5.26
CA ARG A 26 11.07 9.80 6.40
C ARG A 26 10.10 10.98 6.21
N ARG A 27 10.13 11.63 5.04
CA ARG A 27 9.18 12.72 4.72
C ARG A 27 7.72 12.26 4.79
N ARG A 28 7.44 11.06 4.27
CA ARG A 28 6.12 10.43 4.33
C ARG A 28 5.68 10.11 5.76
N ALA A 29 6.61 9.65 6.60
CA ALA A 29 6.33 9.36 8.00
C ALA A 29 5.89 10.59 8.79
N HIS A 30 6.50 11.75 8.56
CA HIS A 30 6.04 13.00 9.19
C HIS A 30 4.60 13.39 8.83
N LYS A 31 4.03 12.83 7.76
CA LYS A 31 2.63 12.97 7.37
C LYS A 31 1.75 11.80 7.82
N LEU A 32 2.30 10.87 8.59
CA LEU A 32 1.67 9.59 8.95
C LEU A 32 1.26 8.74 7.74
N GLN A 33 1.96 8.89 6.62
CA GLN A 33 1.63 8.28 5.33
C GLN A 33 2.80 7.44 4.79
N LEU A 34 3.32 6.48 5.57
CA LEU A 34 4.35 5.55 5.07
C LEU A 34 3.93 4.93 3.73
N VAL A 35 2.66 4.49 3.67
CA VAL A 35 2.00 4.02 2.45
C VAL A 35 1.11 5.14 1.89
N THR A 36 1.17 5.35 0.58
CA THR A 36 0.31 6.28 -0.16
C THR A 36 -0.78 5.54 -0.90
N PHE A 37 -2.01 6.07 -0.88
CA PHE A 37 -3.15 5.50 -1.60
C PHE A 37 -3.46 6.30 -2.87
N THR A 38 -3.99 5.62 -3.87
CA THR A 38 -4.61 6.23 -5.05
C THR A 38 -6.00 6.78 -4.69
N GLN A 39 -6.52 7.73 -5.48
CA GLN A 39 -7.77 8.46 -5.20
C GLN A 39 -9.00 7.55 -4.94
N GLU A 40 -8.99 6.32 -5.44
CA GLU A 40 -10.08 5.36 -5.29
C GLU A 40 -9.97 4.48 -4.03
N ASN A 41 -8.99 4.71 -3.15
CA ASN A 41 -8.67 3.89 -1.96
C ASN A 41 -8.55 2.37 -2.24
N CYS A 42 -8.49 1.97 -3.51
CA CYS A 42 -8.32 0.60 -3.94
C CYS A 42 -6.82 0.29 -4.07
N ILE A 43 -6.39 -0.86 -3.53
CA ILE A 43 -4.99 -1.31 -3.63
C ILE A 43 -4.84 -2.12 -4.91
N ASN A 44 -4.21 -1.51 -5.91
CA ASN A 44 -4.00 -2.07 -7.24
C ASN A 44 -2.51 -2.04 -7.65
N ARG A 45 -2.21 -2.36 -8.91
CA ARG A 45 -0.84 -2.38 -9.44
C ARG A 45 -0.16 -1.01 -9.36
N ASP A 46 -0.90 0.07 -9.59
CA ASP A 46 -0.38 1.44 -9.51
C ASP A 46 -0.07 1.85 -8.07
N THR A 47 -0.89 1.41 -7.11
CA THR A 47 -0.60 1.60 -5.68
C THR A 47 0.72 0.94 -5.29
N VAL A 48 1.00 -0.28 -5.79
CA VAL A 48 2.29 -0.96 -5.55
C VAL A 48 3.44 -0.16 -6.17
N VAL A 49 3.26 0.39 -7.37
CA VAL A 49 4.27 1.22 -8.06
C VAL A 49 4.56 2.52 -7.30
N GLN A 50 3.55 3.19 -6.76
CA GLN A 50 3.72 4.43 -5.98
C GLN A 50 4.44 4.20 -4.64
N ASN A 51 4.33 2.97 -4.11
CA ASN A 51 4.95 2.54 -2.86
C ASN A 51 6.15 1.62 -3.07
N GLU A 52 6.78 1.69 -4.25
CA GLU A 52 7.87 0.81 -4.65
C GLU A 52 8.96 0.67 -3.58
N LEU A 53 9.39 1.78 -2.97
CA LEU A 53 10.45 1.78 -1.96
C LEU A 53 10.03 1.00 -0.71
N VAL A 54 8.84 1.28 -0.16
CA VAL A 54 8.33 0.57 1.03
C VAL A 54 8.22 -0.92 0.73
N VAL A 55 7.60 -1.27 -0.40
CA VAL A 55 7.36 -2.66 -0.79
C VAL A 55 8.68 -3.40 -1.04
N THR A 56 9.62 -2.79 -1.77
CA THR A 56 10.94 -3.40 -2.06
C THR A 56 11.68 -3.74 -0.77
N HIS A 57 11.79 -2.79 0.15
CA HIS A 57 12.49 -3.04 1.42
C HIS A 57 11.75 -4.05 2.28
N THR A 58 10.41 -4.04 2.29
CA THR A 58 9.63 -5.05 3.00
C THR A 58 9.93 -6.45 2.47
N LEU A 59 9.91 -6.63 1.15
CA LEU A 59 10.19 -7.91 0.52
C LEU A 59 11.63 -8.38 0.76
N ASN A 60 12.60 -7.47 0.69
CA ASN A 60 14.01 -7.79 0.94
C ASN A 60 14.27 -8.30 2.36
N HIS A 61 13.57 -7.75 3.36
CA HIS A 61 13.79 -8.10 4.77
C HIS A 61 12.88 -9.23 5.27
N LEU A 62 11.62 -9.27 4.83
CA LEU A 62 10.59 -10.19 5.37
C LEU A 62 10.11 -11.24 4.37
N GLY A 63 10.41 -11.06 3.09
CA GLY A 63 9.90 -11.90 2.01
C GLY A 63 8.41 -11.70 1.71
N THR A 64 7.85 -12.63 0.94
CA THR A 64 6.48 -12.54 0.40
C THR A 64 5.40 -13.14 1.30
N ARG A 65 5.79 -13.86 2.37
CA ARG A 65 4.89 -14.59 3.28
C ARG A 65 4.86 -13.96 4.67
N VAL A 66 4.63 -12.65 4.72
CA VAL A 66 4.55 -11.89 5.97
C VAL A 66 3.11 -11.75 6.47
N GLY A 67 2.90 -11.83 7.79
CA GLY A 67 1.61 -11.58 8.45
C GLY A 67 1.40 -10.10 8.81
N VAL A 68 0.14 -9.69 8.98
CA VAL A 68 -0.19 -8.29 9.35
C VAL A 68 0.44 -7.92 10.70
N ALA A 69 0.33 -8.78 11.72
CA ALA A 69 0.91 -8.53 13.04
C ALA A 69 2.43 -8.27 12.99
N THR A 70 3.16 -9.00 12.13
CA THR A 70 4.59 -8.75 11.91
C THR A 70 4.82 -7.37 11.31
N LEU A 71 4.03 -6.99 10.30
CA LEU A 71 4.12 -5.67 9.68
C LEU A 71 3.81 -4.54 10.68
N GLU A 72 2.83 -4.72 11.56
CA GLU A 72 2.52 -3.74 12.62
C GLU A 72 3.73 -3.45 13.51
N VAL A 73 4.49 -4.49 13.90
CA VAL A 73 5.72 -4.32 14.70
C VAL A 73 6.75 -3.49 13.95
N HIS A 74 6.92 -3.71 12.64
CA HIS A 74 7.88 -2.95 11.83
C HIS A 74 7.44 -1.50 11.63
N VAL A 75 6.15 -1.26 11.38
CA VAL A 75 5.59 0.09 11.26
C VAL A 75 5.76 0.83 12.59
N GLU A 76 5.34 0.23 13.71
CA GLU A 76 5.52 0.79 15.05
C GLU A 76 6.99 1.12 15.34
N SER A 77 7.90 0.19 15.05
CA SER A 77 9.34 0.38 15.23
C SER A 77 9.91 1.52 14.38
N PHE A 78 9.39 1.72 13.17
CA PHE A 78 9.81 2.79 12.27
C PHE A 78 9.41 4.15 12.81
N TYR A 79 8.16 4.32 13.23
CA TYR A 79 7.70 5.57 13.84
C TYR A 79 8.39 5.85 15.18
N ALA A 80 8.64 4.81 15.97
CA ALA A 80 9.43 4.88 17.20
C ALA A 80 10.86 5.38 16.96
N LEU A 81 11.55 4.86 15.94
CA LEU A 81 12.91 5.31 15.58
C LEU A 81 12.99 6.81 15.28
N MET A 82 11.93 7.39 14.74
CA MET A 82 11.87 8.82 14.42
C MET A 82 11.29 9.68 15.55
N ASN A 83 10.94 9.08 16.69
CA ASN A 83 10.22 9.73 17.78
C ASN A 83 8.91 10.40 17.33
N ILE A 84 8.19 9.77 16.40
CA ILE A 84 6.91 10.26 15.89
C ILE A 84 5.79 9.48 16.59
N PRO A 85 4.91 10.13 17.38
CA PRO A 85 3.76 9.44 17.94
C PRO A 85 2.79 9.07 16.82
N ILE A 86 2.41 7.79 16.75
CA ILE A 86 1.45 7.29 15.78
C ILE A 86 0.32 6.54 16.50
N PRO A 87 -0.95 6.87 16.21
CA PRO A 87 -2.10 6.12 16.74
C PRO A 87 -2.12 4.66 16.27
N ARG A 88 -2.61 3.73 17.12
CA ARG A 88 -2.60 2.29 16.81
C ARG A 88 -3.41 1.94 15.57
N ASN A 89 -4.54 2.60 15.35
CA ASN A 89 -5.35 2.44 14.14
C ASN A 89 -4.56 2.78 12.87
N CYS A 90 -3.74 3.83 12.88
CA CYS A 90 -2.88 4.18 11.74
C CYS A 90 -1.83 3.09 11.46
N ILE A 91 -1.24 2.50 12.50
CA ILE A 91 -0.31 1.36 12.37
C ILE A 91 -1.00 0.19 11.69
N THR A 92 -2.19 -0.19 12.17
CA THR A 92 -2.96 -1.31 11.63
C THR A 92 -3.37 -1.08 10.18
N ILE A 93 -3.86 0.11 9.84
CA ILE A 93 -4.25 0.47 8.46
C ILE A 93 -3.04 0.37 7.51
N GLN A 94 -1.90 0.92 7.90
CA GLN A 94 -0.69 0.87 7.07
C GLN A 94 -0.15 -0.56 6.90
N ALA A 95 -0.19 -1.36 7.97
CA ALA A 95 0.21 -2.77 7.93
C ALA A 95 -0.69 -3.59 7.00
N TRP A 96 -2.01 -3.38 7.07
CA TRP A 96 -2.98 -4.00 6.16
C TRP A 96 -2.75 -3.60 4.71
N ALA A 97 -2.54 -2.30 4.46
CA ALA A 97 -2.27 -1.80 3.11
C ALA A 97 -0.99 -2.43 2.53
N LEU A 98 0.08 -2.49 3.33
CA LEU A 98 1.33 -3.13 2.93
C LEU A 98 1.15 -4.62 2.67
N ARG A 99 0.40 -5.33 3.51
CA ARG A 99 0.07 -6.74 3.30
C ARG A 99 -0.70 -6.97 2.00
N ARG A 100 -1.64 -6.09 1.67
CA ARG A 100 -2.43 -6.17 0.44
C ARG A 100 -1.57 -5.85 -0.80
N MET A 101 -0.66 -4.88 -0.72
CA MET A 101 0.31 -4.60 -1.79
C MET A 101 1.21 -5.81 -2.07
N ILE A 102 1.66 -6.54 -1.03
CA ILE A 102 2.41 -7.79 -1.19
C ILE A 102 1.55 -8.86 -1.87
N SER A 103 0.25 -8.97 -1.56
CA SER A 103 -0.66 -9.86 -2.29
C SER A 103 -0.75 -9.51 -3.78
N VAL A 104 -0.87 -8.22 -4.12
CA VAL A 104 -0.91 -7.77 -5.52
C VAL A 104 0.42 -8.07 -6.22
N TYR A 105 1.55 -7.80 -5.57
CA TYR A 105 2.87 -8.16 -6.08
C TYR A 105 2.99 -9.67 -6.35
N ASN A 106 2.55 -10.52 -5.41
CA ASN A 106 2.54 -11.97 -5.55
C ASN A 106 1.64 -12.43 -6.72
N ALA A 107 0.49 -11.79 -6.92
CA ALA A 107 -0.39 -12.09 -8.04
C ALA A 107 0.22 -11.71 -9.40
N VAL A 108 1.06 -10.68 -9.44
CA VAL A 108 1.79 -10.26 -10.65
C VAL A 108 2.94 -11.21 -10.95
N THR A 109 3.74 -11.59 -9.95
CA THR A 109 4.93 -12.44 -10.13
C THR A 109 4.62 -13.88 -10.52
N ARG A 110 3.42 -14.38 -10.19
CA ARG A 110 2.97 -15.71 -10.62
C ARG A 110 2.60 -15.78 -12.11
N ARG A 111 2.47 -14.63 -12.79
CA ARG A 111 2.10 -14.62 -14.21
C ARG A 111 3.33 -14.88 -15.08
N PRO A 112 3.20 -15.63 -16.18
CA PRO A 112 4.33 -15.95 -17.07
C PRO A 112 4.79 -14.76 -17.94
N HIS A 113 4.15 -13.59 -17.85
CA HIS A 113 4.51 -12.41 -18.63
C HIS A 113 5.17 -11.33 -17.77
N VAL A 114 6.11 -10.60 -18.38
CA VAL A 114 6.80 -9.47 -17.76
C VAL A 114 5.83 -8.30 -17.53
N PRO A 115 5.77 -7.73 -16.31
CA PRO A 115 4.97 -6.54 -16.02
C PRO A 115 5.41 -5.33 -16.87
N ARG A 116 4.43 -4.52 -17.33
CA ARG A 116 4.72 -3.35 -18.16
C ARG A 116 5.22 -2.17 -17.32
N GLU A 117 4.79 -2.10 -16.09
CA GLU A 117 5.05 -1.02 -15.16
C GLU A 117 6.52 -1.04 -14.72
N LYS A 118 7.21 0.10 -14.89
CA LYS A 118 8.64 0.20 -14.55
C LYS A 118 8.89 -0.03 -13.06
N GLY A 119 8.00 0.44 -12.19
CA GLY A 119 8.12 0.25 -10.74
C GLY A 119 8.04 -1.22 -10.33
N LEU A 120 7.04 -1.96 -10.83
CA LEU A 120 6.95 -3.40 -10.58
C LEU A 120 8.20 -4.13 -11.10
N ARG A 121 8.70 -3.80 -12.29
CA ARG A 121 9.94 -4.39 -12.80
C ARG A 121 11.15 -4.12 -11.89
N ARG A 122 11.29 -2.91 -11.35
CA ARG A 122 12.34 -2.60 -10.37
C ARG A 122 12.23 -3.41 -9.09
N ILE A 123 11.00 -3.65 -8.59
CA ILE A 123 10.77 -4.55 -7.46
C ILE A 123 11.19 -5.98 -7.82
N LEU A 124 10.84 -6.48 -9.01
CA LEU A 124 11.25 -7.83 -9.42
C LEU A 124 12.77 -7.95 -9.56
N ILE A 125 13.44 -6.94 -10.13
CA ILE A 125 14.91 -6.91 -10.25
C ILE A 125 15.57 -6.90 -8.87
N SER A 126 15.03 -6.15 -7.90
CA SER A 126 15.56 -6.15 -6.54
C SER A 126 15.39 -7.49 -5.83
N GLN A 127 14.40 -8.29 -6.23
CA GLN A 127 14.23 -9.69 -5.80
C GLN A 127 15.11 -10.69 -6.58
N GLY A 128 15.94 -10.22 -7.50
CA GLY A 128 16.88 -11.06 -8.26
C GLY A 128 16.34 -11.63 -9.57
N PHE A 129 15.18 -11.18 -10.06
CA PHE A 129 14.72 -11.56 -11.41
C PHE A 129 15.49 -10.79 -12.49
N ASP A 130 15.93 -11.51 -13.52
CA ASP A 130 16.58 -10.90 -14.69
C ASP A 130 15.51 -10.43 -15.69
N ILE A 131 15.20 -9.12 -15.67
CA ILE A 131 14.13 -8.52 -16.47
C ILE A 131 14.62 -7.23 -17.13
N PRO A 132 14.36 -7.02 -18.44
CA PRO A 132 14.61 -5.74 -19.09
C PRO A 132 13.78 -4.59 -18.49
N LEU A 133 14.47 -3.53 -18.04
CA LEU A 133 13.83 -2.29 -17.55
C LEU A 133 13.08 -1.53 -18.65
N GLU A 134 13.51 -1.68 -19.90
CA GLU A 134 12.84 -1.14 -21.07
C GLU A 134 11.97 -2.21 -21.71
N SER A 135 10.73 -1.84 -22.00
CA SER A 135 9.89 -2.67 -22.86
C SER A 135 10.55 -2.63 -24.25
N PRO A 136 10.81 -3.76 -24.94
CA PRO A 136 11.33 -3.69 -26.30
C PRO A 136 10.38 -2.82 -27.15
N PRO A 137 10.92 -1.94 -28.01
CA PRO A 137 10.10 -1.16 -28.92
C PRO A 137 9.20 -2.14 -29.68
N ARG A 138 7.92 -1.79 -29.83
CA ARG A 138 7.02 -2.55 -30.71
C ARG A 138 7.66 -2.57 -32.10
N SER A 139 8.27 -3.69 -32.47
CA SER A 139 8.34 -4.12 -33.86
C SER A 139 6.92 -4.49 -34.27
N GLY A 140 6.06 -3.47 -34.39
CA GLY A 140 4.83 -3.64 -35.15
C GLY A 140 5.24 -3.93 -36.59
N PRO A 141 4.55 -4.81 -37.32
CA PRO A 141 4.80 -4.96 -38.74
C PRO A 141 4.41 -3.65 -39.41
N SER A 142 5.39 -2.85 -39.79
CA SER A 142 5.24 -1.96 -40.94
C SER A 142 5.17 -2.86 -42.17
N SER A 143 3.96 -3.25 -42.53
CA SER A 143 3.64 -3.82 -43.84
C SER A 143 2.56 -2.97 -44.46
N SER A 144 3.00 -2.12 -45.38
CA SER A 144 2.22 -1.61 -46.50
C SER A 144 1.33 -2.67 -47.15
N SER A 145 0.22 -2.20 -47.73
CA SER A 145 -0.55 -2.79 -48.83
C SER A 145 -0.55 -4.30 -48.99
N LEU A 146 -1.72 -4.95 -48.88
CA LEU A 146 -2.15 -5.97 -49.84
C LEU A 146 -3.67 -6.15 -49.73
N GLU A 147 -4.33 -5.66 -50.77
CA GLU A 147 -5.42 -6.25 -51.56
C GLU A 147 -6.52 -7.10 -50.91
N ASN A 148 -7.73 -6.71 -51.33
CA ASN A 148 -9.03 -7.29 -51.12
C ASN A 148 -9.21 -8.61 -51.91
N GLY A 149 -9.81 -9.63 -51.29
CA GLY A 149 -10.63 -10.63 -52.00
C GLY A 149 -10.33 -12.10 -51.73
N GLY A 150 -11.38 -12.84 -51.33
CA GLY A 150 -11.55 -14.24 -51.73
C GLY A 150 -11.68 -15.25 -50.60
N ALA A 151 -12.91 -15.73 -50.39
CA ALA A 151 -13.30 -16.80 -49.49
C ALA A 151 -12.74 -18.18 -49.91
N GLU A 152 -12.62 -19.10 -48.94
CA GLU A 152 -13.23 -20.45 -48.89
C GLU A 152 -12.45 -21.39 -47.95
N GLY A 153 -13.18 -22.21 -47.16
CA GLY A 153 -12.61 -23.33 -46.39
C GLY A 153 -13.09 -23.42 -44.94
N HIS A 154 -14.36 -23.75 -44.73
CA HIS A 154 -14.92 -24.15 -43.44
C HIS A 154 -14.94 -25.68 -43.37
N GLU A 155 -14.08 -26.26 -42.55
CA GLU A 155 -14.12 -27.68 -42.17
C GLU A 155 -14.19 -27.74 -40.64
N PRO A 156 -15.26 -28.27 -40.04
CA PRO A 156 -15.35 -28.49 -38.60
C PRO A 156 -15.16 -29.97 -38.29
N GLU A 157 -14.01 -30.37 -37.73
CA GLU A 157 -13.86 -31.72 -37.15
C GLU A 157 -13.19 -31.68 -35.76
N ASP A 158 -13.80 -32.48 -34.89
CA ASP A 158 -13.34 -33.10 -33.65
C ASP A 158 -13.34 -32.31 -32.33
N MET A 159 -14.54 -32.35 -31.76
CA MET A 159 -14.87 -32.43 -30.33
C MET A 159 -14.03 -33.49 -29.60
N GLU A 160 -13.15 -33.06 -28.70
CA GLU A 160 -12.72 -33.90 -27.57
C GLU A 160 -13.18 -33.25 -26.26
N THR A 161 -14.11 -33.95 -25.63
CA THR A 161 -14.58 -33.81 -24.25
C THR A 161 -13.43 -34.10 -23.28
N LEU A 162 -13.06 -33.12 -22.48
CA LEU A 162 -12.23 -33.34 -21.29
C LEU A 162 -13.03 -32.97 -20.04
N GLU A 163 -12.92 -33.91 -19.10
CA GLU A 163 -13.77 -34.19 -17.96
C GLU A 163 -13.78 -33.07 -16.91
N GLU A 164 -14.93 -32.93 -16.27
CA GLU A 164 -15.19 -32.04 -15.14
C GLU A 164 -14.41 -32.56 -13.91
N GLU A 165 -13.45 -31.78 -13.41
CA GLU A 165 -12.95 -31.92 -12.04
C GLU A 165 -13.68 -30.90 -11.16
N GLU A 166 -14.53 -31.43 -10.27
CA GLU A 166 -15.17 -30.70 -9.18
C GLU A 166 -14.12 -30.24 -8.17
N GLY A 167 -13.72 -28.97 -8.27
CA GLY A 167 -12.93 -28.29 -7.25
C GLY A 167 -13.85 -27.53 -6.29
N GLU A 168 -14.04 -28.07 -5.10
CA GLU A 168 -14.77 -27.46 -3.98
C GLU A 168 -14.34 -25.99 -3.77
N SER A 169 -15.23 -25.06 -4.10
CA SER A 169 -15.06 -23.64 -3.75
C SER A 169 -15.85 -23.34 -2.49
N GLU A 170 -15.11 -23.34 -1.39
CA GLU A 170 -15.45 -22.73 -0.11
C GLU A 170 -15.96 -21.29 -0.32
N SER A 171 -17.27 -21.10 -0.08
CA SER A 171 -17.92 -19.80 -0.11
C SER A 171 -17.42 -18.97 1.07
N PHE A 172 -16.47 -18.07 0.84
CA PHE A 172 -16.15 -17.02 1.81
C PHE A 172 -17.05 -15.83 1.53
N THR A 173 -18.17 -15.77 2.24
CA THR A 173 -18.97 -14.55 2.39
C THR A 173 -18.20 -13.57 3.25
N ASP A 174 -17.75 -12.45 2.67
CA ASP A 174 -17.46 -11.24 3.46
C ASP A 174 -17.65 -10.03 2.54
N ASP A 175 -18.92 -9.73 2.31
CA ASP A 175 -19.40 -8.44 1.82
C ASP A 175 -19.35 -7.46 3.01
N GLU A 176 -18.14 -7.03 3.39
CA GLU A 176 -17.97 -5.81 4.17
C GLU A 176 -17.29 -4.78 3.27
N SER A 177 -18.11 -4.08 2.51
CA SER A 177 -17.74 -2.80 1.92
C SER A 177 -17.41 -1.85 3.06
N VAL A 178 -16.13 -1.70 3.43
CA VAL A 178 -15.70 -0.67 4.37
C VAL A 178 -15.88 0.69 3.69
N ARG A 179 -17.09 1.23 3.81
CA ARG A 179 -17.45 2.59 3.43
C ARG A 179 -16.82 3.50 4.47
N LEU A 180 -15.77 4.22 4.08
CA LEU A 180 -15.22 5.30 4.89
C LEU A 180 -16.24 6.44 4.91
N GLU A 181 -17.12 6.45 5.90
CA GLU A 181 -17.83 7.66 6.29
C GLU A 181 -16.80 8.55 7.01
N LEU A 182 -16.34 9.57 6.30
CA LEU A 182 -15.71 10.71 6.94
C LEU A 182 -16.84 11.40 7.69
N GLU A 183 -16.89 11.21 9.01
CA GLU A 183 -17.68 12.07 9.88
C GLU A 183 -17.05 13.47 9.77
N ASP A 184 -17.77 14.36 9.08
CA ASP A 184 -17.53 15.79 9.16
C ASP A 184 -17.86 16.18 10.62
N ASP A 185 -16.82 16.35 11.45
CA ASP A 185 -16.96 16.94 12.78
C ASP A 185 -17.41 18.40 12.64
N ASP A 186 -18.72 18.60 12.59
CA ASP A 186 -19.40 19.81 13.03
C ASP A 186 -19.23 19.91 14.56
N ASP A 187 -18.31 20.74 15.03
CA ASP A 187 -18.31 21.19 16.43
C ASP A 187 -18.59 22.70 16.49
N GLU A 188 -19.85 22.99 16.84
CA GLU A 188 -20.35 24.29 17.21
C GLU A 188 -19.70 24.82 18.51
N SER A 189 -19.57 26.14 18.56
CA SER A 189 -19.76 26.98 19.76
C SER A 189 -18.74 26.89 20.90
N VAL A 190 -17.79 27.84 20.90
CA VAL A 190 -17.32 28.47 22.15
C VAL A 190 -17.82 29.91 22.21
N HIS A 191 -18.97 30.07 22.85
CA HIS A 191 -19.55 31.34 23.25
C HIS A 191 -18.67 31.99 24.33
N LEU A 192 -17.90 33.01 23.95
CA LEU A 192 -17.22 33.88 24.92
C LEU A 192 -18.22 34.93 25.42
N GLU A 193 -18.86 34.66 26.56
CA GLU A 193 -19.52 35.69 27.35
C GLU A 193 -18.46 36.69 27.85
N LEU A 194 -18.46 37.88 27.26
CA LEU A 194 -17.79 39.06 27.78
C LEU A 194 -18.60 39.55 28.98
N GLU A 195 -18.23 39.14 30.18
CA GLU A 195 -18.73 39.77 31.40
C GLU A 195 -18.14 41.18 31.56
N ASP A 196 -19.04 42.15 31.50
CA ASP A 196 -18.86 43.54 31.88
C ASP A 196 -18.34 43.64 33.32
N ALA A 197 -17.16 44.24 33.50
CA ALA A 197 -16.73 44.78 34.78
C ALA A 197 -16.45 46.28 34.65
N ARG A 198 -17.53 47.08 34.63
CA ARG A 198 -17.48 48.53 34.83
C ARG A 198 -18.08 48.89 36.19
N SER A 199 -17.21 49.07 37.18
CA SER A 199 -17.34 49.97 38.34
C SER A 199 -16.17 49.66 39.27
N GLY A 200 -15.20 50.53 39.54
CA GLY A 200 -15.33 51.94 39.93
C GLY A 200 -15.20 52.04 41.45
N SER A 201 -14.06 52.53 41.95
CA SER A 201 -13.95 53.35 43.18
C SER A 201 -12.49 53.50 43.64
N ASN A 202 -12.05 54.77 43.74
CA ASN A 202 -11.07 55.39 44.65
C ASN A 202 -10.17 54.49 45.52
N PHE A 203 -8.86 54.83 45.59
CA PHE A 203 -8.28 55.45 46.80
C PHE A 203 -6.83 55.94 46.57
N ASP A 204 -6.52 57.11 47.14
CA ASP A 204 -5.25 57.83 47.31
C ASP A 204 -3.97 57.00 47.54
N GLN A 205 -2.86 57.46 46.93
CA GLN A 205 -1.67 57.99 47.63
C GLN A 205 -0.69 58.68 46.66
#